data_AF-A0A1D6HWL4-F1
#
_entry.id   AF-A0A1D6HWL4-F1
#
_cell.length_a   1.000
_cell.length_b   1.000
_cell.length_c   1.000
_cell.angle_alpha   90.00
_cell.angle_beta   90.00
_cell.angle_gamma   90.00
#
_symmetry.space_group_name_H-M   'P 1'
#
loop_
_entity.id
_entity.type
_entity.pdbx_description
1 polymer ?
#
loop_
_entity_poly.entity_id
_entity_poly.type
_entity_poly.pdbx_seq_one_letter_code
_entity_poly.pdbx_strand_id
1 'polypeptide(L)'
;MESPPDQAAAAAAARQDKEQRDYRLIAKAVDEAYRAVECDGGGYPFGAVVVHGGGDDEVVSSSHNSVRKDADPSAHAEVTAIRQACKKLGKTSLAGCEIYTSCEPCPMCLGLIRLAKIKKVVYGAKSEVAAAAGLNGVLPEVFREYYQKSGVEMRQAEGEAATRIAEEVFEKTKGKFRNK
;
A
#
# COMPACT_ATOMS: atom_id res chain seq x y z
N MET A 1 -23.98 -14.83 28.16
CA MET A 1 -23.52 -13.46 27.85
C MET A 1 -22.14 -13.34 28.47
N GLU A 2 -21.10 -13.12 27.66
CA GLU A 2 -19.77 -12.77 28.19
C GLU A 2 -19.87 -11.49 29.00
N SER A 3 -19.07 -11.39 30.07
CA SER A 3 -19.12 -10.23 30.94
C SER A 3 -18.53 -9.00 30.22
N PRO A 4 -18.96 -7.76 30.56
CA PRO A 4 -18.39 -6.54 29.96
C PRO A 4 -16.85 -6.46 29.95
N PRO A 5 -16.11 -6.87 31.00
CA PRO A 5 -14.65 -6.88 30.96
C PRO A 5 -14.06 -7.90 29.97
N ASP A 6 -14.71 -9.06 29.76
CA ASP A 6 -14.24 -10.06 28.79
C ASP A 6 -14.36 -9.53 27.35
N GLN A 7 -15.45 -8.81 27.05
CA GLN A 7 -15.66 -8.18 25.74
C GLN A 7 -14.64 -7.09 25.45
N ALA A 8 -14.28 -6.28 26.45
CA ALA A 8 -13.26 -5.24 26.30
C ALA A 8 -11.87 -5.83 26.03
N ALA A 9 -11.52 -6.92 26.72
CA ALA A 9 -10.25 -7.62 26.51
C ALA A 9 -10.18 -8.24 25.10
N ALA A 10 -11.25 -8.90 24.65
CA ALA A 10 -11.32 -9.48 23.31
C ALA A 10 -11.19 -8.41 22.21
N ALA A 11 -11.86 -7.26 22.38
CA ALA A 11 -11.75 -6.15 21.43
C ALA A 11 -10.33 -5.55 21.38
N ALA A 12 -9.65 -5.45 22.53
CA ALA A 12 -8.27 -4.98 22.60
C ALA A 12 -7.31 -5.94 21.90
N ALA A 13 -7.45 -7.26 22.12
CA ALA A 13 -6.64 -8.27 21.45
C ALA A 13 -6.83 -8.24 19.93
N ALA A 14 -8.09 -8.19 19.46
CA ALA A 14 -8.39 -8.13 18.03
C ALA A 14 -7.79 -6.87 17.36
N ARG A 15 -7.79 -5.73 18.06
CA ARG A 15 -7.14 -4.51 17.59
C ARG A 15 -5.62 -4.69 17.52
N GLN A 16 -5.01 -5.28 18.54
CA GLN A 16 -3.57 -5.49 18.60
C GLN A 16 -3.09 -6.44 17.48
N ASP A 17 -3.84 -7.51 17.21
CA ASP A 17 -3.59 -8.42 16.08
C ASP A 17 -3.66 -7.68 14.73
N LYS A 18 -4.64 -6.79 14.58
CA LYS A 18 -4.81 -5.97 13.37
C LYS A 18 -3.67 -4.97 13.16
N GLU A 19 -3.26 -4.27 14.23
CA GLU A 19 -2.10 -3.38 14.22
C GLU A 19 -0.81 -4.15 13.86
N GLN A 20 -0.62 -5.34 14.43
CA GLN A 20 0.55 -6.16 14.15
C GLN A 20 0.55 -6.70 12.72
N ARG A 21 -0.61 -7.15 12.22
CA ARG A 21 -0.78 -7.55 10.82
C ARG A 21 -0.44 -6.40 9.87
N ASP A 22 -1.02 -5.23 10.11
CA ASP A 22 -0.79 -4.05 9.29
C ASP A 22 0.69 -3.65 9.31
N TYR A 23 1.33 -3.62 10.47
CA TYR A 23 2.76 -3.35 10.59
C TYR A 23 3.60 -4.30 9.73
N ARG A 24 3.37 -5.62 9.81
CA ARG A 24 4.15 -6.60 9.03
C ARG A 24 4.02 -6.38 7.53
N LEU A 25 2.82 -6.09 7.04
CA LEU A 25 2.56 -5.95 5.61
C LEU A 25 2.99 -4.58 5.06
N ILE A 26 2.80 -3.51 5.85
CA ILE A 26 3.36 -2.19 5.53
C ILE A 26 4.88 -2.21 5.57
N ALA A 27 5.51 -2.90 6.52
CA ALA A 27 6.96 -3.05 6.55
C ALA A 27 7.48 -3.69 5.26
N LYS A 28 6.83 -4.74 4.75
CA LYS A 28 7.19 -5.33 3.44
C LYS A 28 7.02 -4.35 2.29
N ALA A 29 5.96 -3.54 2.29
CA ALA A 29 5.76 -2.49 1.28
C ALA A 29 6.82 -1.38 1.38
N VAL A 30 7.27 -1.05 2.60
CA VAL A 30 8.35 -0.10 2.85
C VAL A 30 9.71 -0.65 2.43
N ASP A 31 9.98 -1.94 2.63
CA ASP A 31 11.19 -2.60 2.14
C ASP A 31 11.29 -2.50 0.61
N GLU A 32 10.17 -2.72 -0.10
CA GLU A 32 10.09 -2.47 -1.54
C GLU A 32 10.34 -0.99 -1.87
N ALA A 33 9.78 -0.05 -1.11
CA ALA A 33 10.04 1.38 -1.31
C ALA A 33 11.53 1.74 -1.19
N TYR A 34 12.27 1.15 -0.25
CA TYR A 34 13.73 1.31 -0.17
C TYR A 34 14.43 0.71 -1.40
N ARG A 35 14.05 -0.51 -1.83
CA ARG A 35 14.62 -1.15 -3.03
C ARG A 35 14.42 -0.32 -4.29
N ALA A 36 13.28 0.37 -4.42
CA ALA A 36 13.02 1.28 -5.54
C ALA A 36 14.11 2.36 -5.65
N VAL A 37 14.45 2.98 -4.53
CA VAL A 37 15.46 4.06 -4.47
C VAL A 37 16.87 3.52 -4.70
N GLU A 38 17.14 2.29 -4.28
CA GLU A 38 18.43 1.62 -4.44
C GLU A 38 18.68 1.09 -5.86
N CYS A 39 17.63 0.95 -6.69
CA CYS A 39 17.78 0.55 -8.08
C CYS A 39 18.59 1.57 -8.90
N ASP A 40 19.32 1.09 -9.90
CA ASP A 40 20.06 1.93 -10.85
C ASP A 40 19.15 3.01 -11.45
N GLY A 41 19.57 4.28 -11.33
CA GLY A 41 18.80 5.45 -11.74
C GLY A 41 17.93 6.11 -10.65
N GLY A 42 17.85 5.51 -9.46
CA GLY A 42 17.16 6.07 -8.29
C GLY A 42 15.65 6.16 -8.49
N GLY A 43 14.92 5.08 -8.24
CA GLY A 43 13.45 5.04 -8.34
C GLY A 43 12.73 5.85 -7.27
N TYR A 44 11.42 6.06 -7.44
CA TYR A 44 10.61 6.76 -6.45
C TYR A 44 10.27 5.83 -5.27
N PRO A 45 10.30 6.31 -4.01
CA PRO A 45 10.19 5.47 -2.80
C PRO A 45 8.78 4.94 -2.54
N PHE A 46 8.26 4.11 -3.44
CA PHE A 46 6.96 3.46 -3.29
C PHE A 46 7.09 1.96 -3.43
N GLY A 47 6.36 1.23 -2.60
CA GLY A 47 6.26 -0.21 -2.63
C GLY A 47 4.86 -0.70 -2.30
N ALA A 48 4.52 -1.88 -2.80
CA ALA A 48 3.20 -2.48 -2.64
C ALA A 48 3.29 -4.00 -2.54
N VAL A 49 2.34 -4.57 -1.80
CA VAL A 49 2.21 -6.00 -1.55
C VAL A 49 0.77 -6.41 -1.74
N VAL A 50 0.52 -7.44 -2.56
CA VAL A 50 -0.78 -8.08 -2.70
C VAL A 50 -0.76 -9.37 -1.90
N VAL A 51 -1.76 -9.55 -1.03
CA VAL A 51 -1.94 -10.74 -0.19
C VAL A 51 -3.30 -11.38 -0.45
N HIS A 52 -3.42 -12.68 -0.18
CA HIS A 52 -4.72 -13.31 -0.02
C HIS A 52 -5.42 -12.75 1.23
N GLY A 53 -6.67 -12.32 1.07
CA GLY A 53 -7.48 -11.79 2.16
C GLY A 53 -8.11 -12.89 3.02
N GLY A 54 -8.37 -12.57 4.30
CA GLY A 54 -9.15 -13.43 5.20
C GLY A 54 -8.47 -14.73 5.64
N GLY A 55 -7.14 -14.84 5.53
CA GLY A 55 -6.37 -16.03 5.90
C GLY A 55 -4.97 -15.69 6.39
N ASP A 56 -3.98 -16.53 6.04
CA ASP A 56 -2.59 -16.51 6.55
C ASP A 56 -1.70 -15.37 5.99
N ASP A 57 -2.28 -14.35 5.37
CA ASP A 57 -1.56 -13.24 4.74
C ASP A 57 -0.54 -13.67 3.68
N GLU A 58 -0.83 -14.76 2.96
CA GLU A 58 0.05 -15.27 1.91
C GLU A 58 0.28 -14.18 0.85
N VAL A 59 1.56 -13.83 0.66
CA VAL A 59 1.97 -12.85 -0.33
C VAL A 59 1.83 -13.44 -1.74
N VAL A 60 0.93 -12.85 -2.51
CA VAL A 60 0.76 -13.15 -3.93
C VAL A 60 1.89 -12.50 -4.72
N SER A 61 2.17 -11.22 -4.46
CA SER A 61 3.26 -10.45 -5.09
C SER A 61 3.71 -9.29 -4.21
N SER A 62 4.98 -8.91 -4.29
CA SER A 62 5.51 -7.64 -3.78
C SER A 62 6.30 -6.94 -4.88
N SER A 63 6.20 -5.62 -4.95
CA SER A 63 6.96 -4.85 -5.93
C SER A 63 7.14 -3.40 -5.53
N HIS A 64 8.11 -2.76 -6.16
CA HIS A 64 8.45 -1.36 -6.00
C HIS A 64 8.18 -0.55 -7.27
N ASN A 65 8.18 0.77 -7.13
CA ASN A 65 8.09 1.68 -8.27
C ASN A 65 9.29 1.49 -9.21
N SER A 66 9.02 1.35 -10.50
CA SER A 66 10.03 1.18 -11.54
C SER A 66 9.89 2.18 -12.68
N VAL A 67 9.18 3.31 -12.46
CA VAL A 67 8.92 4.33 -13.51
C VAL A 67 10.17 4.76 -14.26
N ARG A 68 11.25 5.07 -13.54
CA ARG A 68 12.53 5.48 -14.14
C ARG A 68 13.27 4.32 -14.80
N LYS A 69 13.28 3.17 -14.14
CA LYS A 69 13.97 1.96 -14.61
C LYS A 69 13.37 1.46 -15.94
N ASP A 70 12.05 1.47 -16.03
CA ASP A 70 11.32 0.90 -17.16
C ASP A 70 10.92 1.96 -18.20
N ALA A 71 11.23 3.24 -17.95
CA ALA A 71 10.77 4.38 -18.74
C ALA A 71 9.24 4.36 -18.99
N ASP A 72 8.47 3.91 -18.00
CA ASP A 72 7.01 3.73 -18.06
C ASP A 72 6.34 4.54 -16.94
N PRO A 73 5.62 5.64 -17.25
CA PRO A 73 4.94 6.43 -16.22
C PRO A 73 3.85 5.64 -15.47
N SER A 74 3.39 4.51 -15.99
CA SER A 74 2.43 3.63 -15.33
C SER A 74 3.06 2.64 -14.35
N ALA A 75 4.39 2.50 -14.32
CA ALA A 75 5.11 1.50 -13.51
C ALA A 75 5.22 1.88 -12.01
N HIS A 76 4.08 2.24 -11.43
CA HIS A 76 3.89 2.41 -10.00
C HIS A 76 3.92 1.06 -9.29
N ALA A 77 4.28 1.06 -8.01
CA ALA A 77 4.38 -0.17 -7.21
C ALA A 77 3.06 -0.96 -7.20
N GLU A 78 1.93 -0.30 -7.04
CA GLU A 78 0.60 -0.93 -7.00
C GLU A 78 0.24 -1.54 -8.36
N VAL A 79 0.59 -0.84 -9.46
CA VAL A 79 0.35 -1.33 -10.82
C VAL A 79 1.18 -2.57 -11.10
N THR A 80 2.47 -2.52 -10.77
CA THR A 80 3.38 -3.64 -10.95
C THR A 80 2.95 -4.84 -10.11
N ALA A 81 2.56 -4.63 -8.85
CA ALA A 81 2.09 -5.70 -7.97
C ALA A 81 0.81 -6.36 -8.51
N ILE A 82 -0.18 -5.57 -8.93
CA ILE A 82 -1.42 -6.10 -9.53
C ILE A 82 -1.12 -6.90 -10.81
N ARG A 83 -0.26 -6.38 -11.69
CA ARG A 83 0.15 -7.09 -12.92
C ARG A 83 0.81 -8.44 -12.59
N GLN A 84 1.70 -8.47 -11.60
CA GLN A 84 2.38 -9.69 -11.16
C GLN A 84 1.41 -10.69 -10.52
N ALA A 85 0.52 -10.23 -9.63
CA ALA A 85 -0.50 -11.07 -9.01
C ALA A 85 -1.45 -11.69 -10.05
N CYS A 86 -1.93 -10.90 -11.01
CA CYS A 86 -2.77 -11.40 -12.09
C CYS A 86 -2.08 -12.49 -12.92
N LYS A 87 -0.79 -12.28 -13.24
CA LYS A 87 0.02 -13.29 -13.96
C LYS A 87 0.20 -14.56 -13.12
N LYS A 88 0.57 -14.43 -11.84
CA LYS A 88 0.79 -15.57 -10.93
C LYS A 88 -0.48 -16.42 -10.77
N LEU A 89 -1.64 -15.78 -10.69
CA LEU A 89 -2.92 -16.46 -10.48
C LEU A 89 -3.64 -16.85 -11.78
N GLY A 90 -3.10 -16.47 -12.95
CA GLY A 90 -3.72 -16.76 -14.25
C GLY A 90 -5.08 -16.09 -14.45
N LYS A 91 -5.36 -14.96 -13.80
CA LYS A 91 -6.66 -14.27 -13.85
C LYS A 91 -6.50 -12.76 -13.70
N THR A 92 -7.44 -11.98 -14.22
CA THR A 92 -7.45 -10.51 -14.11
C THR A 92 -8.19 -10.01 -12.86
N SER A 93 -9.07 -10.84 -12.30
CA SER A 93 -9.77 -10.55 -11.05
C SER A 93 -8.95 -11.07 -9.88
N LEU A 94 -8.58 -10.14 -9.00
CA LEU A 94 -7.97 -10.36 -7.71
C LEU A 94 -9.01 -10.25 -6.59
N ALA A 95 -10.27 -10.56 -6.88
CA ALA A 95 -11.30 -10.71 -5.86
C ALA A 95 -10.83 -11.74 -4.81
N GLY A 96 -10.94 -11.38 -3.53
CA GLY A 96 -10.40 -12.15 -2.41
C GLY A 96 -8.94 -11.81 -2.07
N CYS A 97 -8.31 -10.87 -2.76
CA CYS A 97 -7.02 -10.31 -2.36
C CYS A 97 -7.20 -8.94 -1.69
N GLU A 98 -6.20 -8.54 -0.92
CA GLU A 98 -6.02 -7.20 -0.34
C GLU A 98 -4.71 -6.61 -0.85
N ILE A 99 -4.60 -5.28 -0.90
CA ILE A 99 -3.36 -4.60 -1.24
C ILE A 99 -2.89 -3.71 -0.09
N TYR A 100 -1.62 -3.85 0.24
CA TYR A 100 -0.89 -3.03 1.19
C TYR A 100 0.10 -2.17 0.43
N THR A 101 0.15 -0.87 0.71
CA THR A 101 1.00 0.09 0.00
C THR A 101 1.73 0.99 0.98
N SER A 102 2.98 1.35 0.67
CA SER A 102 3.77 2.25 1.52
C SER A 102 3.15 3.64 1.61
N CYS A 103 2.39 4.07 0.59
CA CYS A 103 1.72 5.37 0.57
C CYS A 103 0.33 5.25 -0.05
N GLU A 104 -0.58 6.14 0.34
CA GLU A 104 -1.93 6.23 -0.20
C GLU A 104 -1.90 6.27 -1.74
N PRO A 105 -2.62 5.35 -2.43
CA PRO A 105 -2.50 5.24 -3.88
C PRO A 105 -3.04 6.47 -4.61
N CYS A 106 -2.38 6.83 -5.71
CA CYS A 106 -2.84 7.89 -6.59
C CYS A 106 -4.11 7.47 -7.38
N PRO A 107 -4.81 8.41 -8.06
CA PRO A 107 -6.03 8.10 -8.81
C PRO A 107 -5.89 6.98 -9.85
N MET A 108 -4.73 6.87 -10.51
CA MET A 108 -4.44 5.80 -11.47
C MET A 108 -4.42 4.43 -10.79
N CYS A 109 -3.66 4.31 -9.70
CA CYS A 109 -3.51 3.07 -8.96
C CYS A 109 -4.86 2.60 -8.39
N LEU A 110 -5.66 3.52 -7.84
CA LEU A 110 -7.02 3.21 -7.37
C LEU A 110 -7.95 2.73 -8.48
N GLY A 111 -7.83 3.32 -9.68
CA GLY A 111 -8.57 2.87 -10.86
C GLY A 111 -8.25 1.42 -11.20
N LEU A 112 -6.97 1.04 -11.17
CA LEU A 112 -6.55 -0.32 -11.45
C LEU A 112 -6.93 -1.30 -10.33
N ILE A 113 -6.80 -0.91 -9.05
CA ILE A 113 -7.26 -1.68 -7.89
C ILE A 113 -8.74 -2.06 -8.06
N ARG A 114 -9.56 -1.07 -8.43
CA ARG A 114 -10.98 -1.27 -8.70
C ARG A 114 -11.23 -2.23 -9.88
N LEU A 115 -10.51 -2.04 -10.98
CA LEU A 115 -10.65 -2.91 -12.17
C LEU A 115 -10.24 -4.35 -11.86
N ALA A 116 -9.21 -4.54 -11.04
CA ALA A 116 -8.76 -5.83 -10.55
C ALA A 116 -9.66 -6.42 -9.46
N LYS A 117 -10.74 -5.75 -9.03
CA LYS A 117 -11.69 -6.21 -8.01
C LYS A 117 -11.08 -6.44 -6.62
N ILE A 118 -9.96 -5.79 -6.31
CA ILE A 118 -9.44 -5.73 -4.95
C ILE A 118 -10.35 -4.81 -4.14
N LYS A 119 -10.89 -5.32 -3.02
CA LYS A 119 -11.86 -4.58 -2.20
C LYS A 119 -11.22 -3.83 -1.04
N LYS A 120 -9.99 -4.16 -0.65
CA LYS A 120 -9.34 -3.58 0.53
C LYS A 120 -7.96 -3.04 0.19
N VAL A 121 -7.75 -1.78 0.55
CA VAL A 121 -6.49 -1.06 0.44
C VAL A 121 -6.09 -0.60 1.82
N VAL A 122 -4.90 -0.99 2.25
CA VAL A 122 -4.28 -0.48 3.48
C VAL A 122 -3.01 0.27 3.11
N TYR A 123 -2.92 1.53 3.51
CA TYR A 123 -1.77 2.38 3.19
C TYR A 123 -1.04 2.85 4.43
N GLY A 124 0.28 2.98 4.35
CA GLY A 124 1.12 3.46 5.44
C GLY A 124 1.07 4.99 5.57
N ALA A 125 1.82 5.68 4.72
CA ALA A 125 1.83 7.14 4.66
C ALA A 125 0.63 7.68 3.87
N LYS A 126 0.15 8.87 4.22
CA LYS A 126 -0.83 9.58 3.39
C LYS A 126 -0.14 10.22 2.17
N SER A 127 -0.90 10.47 1.12
CA SER A 127 -0.35 11.02 -0.14
C SER A 127 0.25 12.42 0.02
N GLU A 128 -0.19 13.18 1.02
CA GLU A 128 0.37 14.50 1.37
C GLU A 128 1.82 14.42 1.88
N VAL A 129 2.22 13.29 2.49
CA VAL A 129 3.61 13.06 2.94
C VAL A 129 4.54 12.93 1.75
N ALA A 130 4.14 12.14 0.74
CA ALA A 130 4.88 12.04 -0.51
C ALA A 130 4.95 13.41 -1.23
N ALA A 131 3.86 14.18 -1.20
CA ALA A 131 3.83 15.52 -1.78
C ALA A 131 4.78 16.51 -1.10
N ALA A 132 4.85 16.50 0.24
CA ALA A 132 5.82 17.29 0.98
C ALA A 132 7.28 16.91 0.66
N ALA A 133 7.53 15.67 0.22
CA ALA A 133 8.82 15.22 -0.28
C ALA A 133 9.09 15.59 -1.76
N GLY A 134 8.17 16.28 -2.42
CA GLY A 134 8.28 16.74 -3.80
C GLY A 134 7.81 15.72 -4.86
N LEU A 135 7.05 14.70 -4.45
CA LEU A 135 6.46 13.72 -5.35
C LEU A 135 5.04 14.13 -5.73
N ASN A 136 4.66 13.91 -6.98
CA ASN A 136 3.29 14.15 -7.43
C ASN A 136 2.39 12.96 -7.07
N GLY A 137 1.07 13.17 -7.13
CA GLY A 137 0.09 12.10 -6.96
C GLY A 137 -0.71 12.15 -5.67
N VAL A 138 -0.81 13.33 -5.03
CA VAL A 138 -1.79 13.58 -3.96
C VAL A 138 -3.15 13.08 -4.41
N LEU A 139 -3.81 12.30 -3.56
CA LEU A 139 -5.17 11.85 -3.80
C LEU A 139 -6.14 12.97 -3.42
N PRO A 140 -6.84 13.61 -4.37
CA PRO A 140 -7.84 14.61 -4.04
C PRO A 140 -9.02 13.95 -3.32
N GLU A 141 -9.64 14.66 -2.37
CA GLU A 141 -10.77 14.15 -1.57
C GLU A 141 -11.91 13.60 -2.45
N VAL A 142 -12.22 14.26 -3.57
CA VAL A 142 -13.27 13.80 -4.50
C VAL A 142 -12.99 12.39 -5.07
N PHE A 143 -11.72 12.04 -5.29
CA PHE A 143 -11.36 10.70 -5.73
C PHE A 143 -11.42 9.70 -4.57
N ARG A 144 -10.98 10.09 -3.37
CA ARG A 144 -11.08 9.27 -2.16
C ARG A 144 -12.53 8.86 -1.91
N GLU A 145 -13.45 9.83 -1.92
CA GLU A 145 -14.88 9.58 -1.78
C GLU A 145 -15.43 8.69 -2.90
N TYR A 146 -15.07 8.96 -4.16
CA TYR A 146 -15.53 8.18 -5.31
C TYR A 146 -15.16 6.70 -5.15
N TYR A 147 -13.89 6.41 -4.82
CA TYR A 147 -13.42 5.03 -4.70
C TYR A 147 -14.04 4.30 -3.51
N GLN A 148 -14.20 4.97 -2.36
CA GLN A 148 -14.92 4.42 -1.21
C GLN A 148 -16.38 4.07 -1.57
N LYS A 149 -17.10 4.99 -2.20
CA LYS A 149 -18.49 4.76 -2.67
C LYS A 149 -18.56 3.67 -3.74
N SER A 150 -17.48 3.42 -4.48
CA SER A 150 -17.40 2.35 -5.49
C SER A 150 -17.18 0.94 -4.93
N GLY A 151 -17.05 0.81 -3.60
CA GLY A 151 -16.87 -0.46 -2.89
C GLY A 151 -15.42 -0.85 -2.62
N VAL A 152 -14.47 0.09 -2.74
CA VAL A 152 -13.08 -0.10 -2.31
C VAL A 152 -12.94 0.44 -0.89
N GLU A 153 -12.80 -0.44 0.09
CA GLU A 153 -12.45 -0.07 1.46
C GLU A 153 -11.00 0.44 1.46
N MET A 154 -10.84 1.73 1.75
CA MET A 154 -9.53 2.37 1.90
C MET A 154 -9.35 2.83 3.33
N ARG A 155 -8.24 2.44 3.94
CA ARG A 155 -7.87 2.90 5.29
C ARG A 155 -6.37 3.03 5.44
N GLN A 156 -5.96 3.93 6.33
CA GLN A 156 -4.60 3.95 6.82
C GLN A 156 -4.35 2.70 7.69
N ALA A 157 -3.11 2.22 7.69
CA ALA A 157 -2.65 1.16 8.58
C ALA A 157 -2.90 1.53 10.04
N GLU A 158 -3.36 0.57 10.84
CA GLU A 158 -3.51 0.79 12.27
C GLU A 158 -2.17 0.65 12.99
N GLY A 159 -1.98 1.46 14.01
CA GLY A 159 -0.75 1.49 14.82
C GLY A 159 0.27 2.50 14.29
N GLU A 160 0.76 3.35 15.19
CA GLU A 160 1.73 4.42 14.87
C GLU A 160 3.03 3.87 14.28
N ALA A 161 3.45 2.67 14.67
CA ALA A 161 4.66 2.05 14.14
C ALA A 161 4.57 1.84 12.62
N ALA A 162 3.41 1.41 12.10
CA ALA A 162 3.22 1.14 10.69
C ALA A 162 3.20 2.44 9.87
N THR A 163 2.50 3.46 10.35
CA THR A 163 2.46 4.77 9.68
C THR A 163 3.83 5.45 9.74
N ARG A 164 4.52 5.39 10.87
CA ARG A 164 5.84 6.00 11.05
C ARG A 164 6.89 5.43 10.09
N ILE A 165 7.03 4.11 9.97
CA ILE A 165 8.03 3.53 9.04
C ILE A 165 7.73 3.90 7.58
N ALA A 166 6.44 4.04 7.26
CA ALA A 166 5.99 4.42 5.92
C ALA A 166 6.21 5.90 5.61
N GLU A 167 6.19 6.77 6.62
CA GLU A 167 6.56 8.19 6.45
C GLU A 167 8.09 8.36 6.43
N GLU A 168 8.80 7.61 7.28
CA GLU A 168 10.27 7.69 7.41
C GLU A 168 10.99 7.37 6.10
N VAL A 169 10.47 6.48 5.25
CA VAL A 169 11.12 6.18 3.96
C VAL A 169 11.21 7.43 3.07
N PHE A 170 10.19 8.30 3.07
CA PHE A 170 10.21 9.53 2.28
C PHE A 170 11.24 10.53 2.80
N GLU A 171 11.39 10.64 4.12
CA GLU A 171 12.38 11.54 4.72
C GLU A 171 13.81 10.99 4.56
N LYS A 172 14.03 9.68 4.79
CA LYS A 172 15.36 9.05 4.69
C LYS A 172 15.89 8.95 3.27
N THR A 173 15.01 8.95 2.28
CA THR A 173 15.40 8.87 0.86
C THR A 173 15.37 10.24 0.17
N LYS A 174 15.01 11.30 0.89
CA LYS A 174 14.95 12.68 0.40
C LYS A 174 16.29 13.07 -0.24
N GLY A 175 16.23 13.43 -1.52
CA GLY A 175 17.42 13.79 -2.32
C GLY A 175 18.00 12.66 -3.16
N LYS A 176 17.74 11.38 -2.84
CA LYS A 176 18.16 10.24 -3.68
C LYS A 176 17.30 10.06 -4.93
N PHE A 177 16.03 10.50 -4.86
CA PHE A 177 15.08 10.42 -5.96
C PHE A 177 14.70 11.79 -6.57
N ARG A 178 15.23 12.92 -6.08
CA ARG A 178 15.02 14.21 -6.78
C ARG A 178 15.86 14.21 -8.06
N ASN A 179 15.25 14.64 -9.18
CA ASN A 179 15.87 14.63 -10.51
C ASN A 179 17.29 15.19 -10.46
N LYS A 180 18.25 14.48 -11.08
CA LYS A 180 19.51 15.06 -11.54
C LYS A 180 19.23 16.07 -12.64
#